data_AF-A0A6G3WMI8-F1
#
_entry.id   AF-A0A6G3WMI8-F1
#
_cell.length_a   1.000
_cell.length_b   1.000
_cell.length_c   1.000
_cell.angle_alpha   90.00
_cell.angle_beta   90.00
_cell.angle_gamma   90.00
#
_symmetry.space_group_name_H-M   'P 1'
#
loop_
_entity.id
_entity.type
_entity.pdbx_description
1 polymer ?
#
loop_
_entity_poly.entity_id
_entity_poly.type
_entity_poly.pdbx_seq_one_letter_code
_entity_poly.pdbx_strand_id
1 'polypeptide(L)' 'GLGVEIMANSDNVLRCGLTPKHIDVPELLRVVRFEATEPGVLRPEAAPSGEELYETPADEFALSRYTLA' A
#
# COMPACT_ATOMS: atom_id res chain seq x y z
N GLY A 1 -3.89 -14.71 6.87
CA GLY A 1 -4.62 -13.62 7.56
C GLY A 1 -5.77 -13.16 6.68
N LEU A 2 -6.57 -12.22 7.16
CA LEU A 2 -7.61 -11.52 6.38
C LEU A 2 -7.21 -10.04 6.29
N GLY A 3 -7.35 -9.45 5.11
CA GLY A 3 -7.09 -8.04 4.87
C GLY A 3 -7.95 -7.53 3.71
N VAL A 4 -8.21 -6.22 3.71
CA VAL A 4 -8.81 -5.50 2.59
C VAL A 4 -7.67 -4.73 1.90
N GLU A 5 -7.58 -4.85 0.59
CA GLU A 5 -6.55 -4.20 -0.21
C GLU A 5 -7.22 -3.30 -1.25
N ILE A 6 -6.71 -2.07 -1.38
CA ILE A 6 -7.14 -1.08 -2.36
C ILE A 6 -5.88 -0.58 -3.05
N MET A 7 -5.92 -0.53 -4.38
CA MET A 7 -4.81 -0.10 -5.22
C MET A 7 -5.34 0.69 -6.40
N ALA A 8 -4.50 1.52 -7.00
CA ALA A 8 -4.77 2.10 -8.31
C ALA A 8 -4.89 0.98 -9.38
N ASN A 9 -5.50 1.29 -10.51
CA ASN A 9 -5.68 0.36 -11.62
C ASN A 9 -4.37 0.09 -12.35
N SER A 10 -3.52 -0.75 -11.76
CA SER A 10 -2.23 -1.17 -12.31
C SER A 10 -1.95 -2.62 -11.91
N ASP A 11 -1.44 -3.39 -12.86
CA ASP A 11 -0.94 -4.75 -12.66
C ASP A 11 0.59 -4.83 -12.83
N ASN A 12 1.27 -3.68 -12.90
CA ASN A 12 2.72 -3.61 -13.00
C ASN A 12 3.36 -4.13 -11.71
N VAL A 13 4.11 -5.23 -11.82
CA VAL A 13 4.79 -5.87 -10.69
C VAL A 13 6.22 -6.23 -11.06
N LEU A 14 7.18 -5.67 -10.31
CA LEU A 14 8.55 -6.17 -10.23
C LEU A 14 8.68 -7.09 -9.02
N ARG A 15 9.14 -8.31 -9.25
CA ARG A 15 9.29 -9.33 -8.22
C ARG A 15 10.73 -9.34 -7.70
N CYS A 16 10.92 -9.61 -6.41
CA CYS A 16 12.25 -9.64 -5.79
C CYS A 16 12.58 -10.94 -5.03
N GLY A 17 11.70 -11.94 -5.04
CA GLY A 17 11.91 -13.23 -4.36
C GLY A 17 10.62 -13.93 -3.96
N LEU A 18 10.74 -15.00 -3.16
CA LEU A 18 9.63 -15.82 -2.62
C LEU A 18 8.62 -16.28 -3.70
N THR A 19 9.10 -16.49 -4.92
CA THR A 19 8.25 -16.81 -6.07
C THR A 19 9.00 -17.66 -7.09
N PRO A 20 8.32 -18.60 -7.77
CA PRO A 20 8.87 -19.29 -8.94
C PRO A 20 8.64 -18.53 -10.26
N LYS A 21 7.94 -17.38 -10.23
CA LYS A 21 7.63 -16.57 -11.42
C LYS A 21 8.87 -15.80 -11.90
N HIS A 22 8.78 -15.23 -13.10
CA HIS A 22 9.85 -14.42 -13.69
C HIS A 22 10.22 -13.22 -12.79
N ILE A 23 11.53 -13.01 -12.65
CA ILE A 23 12.19 -11.91 -11.92
C ILE A 23 13.10 -11.18 -12.92
N ASP A 24 12.80 -9.93 -13.22
CA ASP A 24 13.66 -9.05 -14.02
C ASP A 24 14.67 -8.36 -13.09
N VAL A 25 15.84 -8.99 -12.92
CA VAL A 25 16.89 -8.50 -12.01
C VAL A 25 17.50 -7.17 -12.47
N PRO A 26 17.87 -6.98 -13.75
CA PRO A 26 18.38 -5.69 -14.22
C PRO A 26 17.42 -4.53 -13.95
N GLU A 27 16.13 -4.71 -14.25
CA GLU A 27 15.11 -3.68 -14.02
C GLU A 27 14.92 -3.40 -12.52
N LEU A 28 14.89 -4.44 -11.69
CA LEU A 28 14.81 -4.31 -10.24
C LEU A 28 15.97 -3.46 -9.69
N LEU A 29 17.21 -3.75 -10.09
CA LEU A 29 18.40 -2.99 -9.65
C LEU A 29 18.40 -1.56 -10.17
N ARG A 30 17.69 -1.28 -11.27
CA ARG A 30 17.58 0.06 -11.85
C ARG A 30 16.61 0.97 -11.09
N VAL A 31 15.49 0.43 -10.61
CA VAL A 31 14.40 1.26 -10.03
C VAL A 31 14.36 1.29 -8.51
N VAL A 32 14.92 0.29 -7.83
CA VAL A 32 14.93 0.24 -6.36
C VAL A 32 15.88 1.30 -5.81
N ARG A 33 15.42 2.05 -4.81
CA ARG A 33 16.28 2.91 -3.98
C ARG A 33 16.87 2.08 -2.83
N PHE A 34 18.18 1.89 -2.83
CA PHE A 34 18.90 1.11 -1.81
C PHE A 34 19.24 1.97 -0.60
N GLU A 35 18.23 2.32 0.19
CA GLU A 35 18.34 3.15 1.38
C GLU A 35 17.50 2.56 2.52
N ALA A 36 18.03 2.60 3.75
CA ALA A 36 17.28 2.20 4.93
C ALA A 36 16.21 3.24 5.26
N THR A 37 14.99 2.80 5.53
CA THR A 37 13.86 3.67 5.89
C THR A 37 13.08 3.07 7.06
N GLU A 38 12.41 3.93 7.82
CA GLU A 38 11.46 3.49 8.84
C GLU A 38 10.10 3.22 8.20
N PRO A 39 9.46 2.06 8.47
CA PRO A 39 8.14 1.76 7.94
C PRO A 39 7.07 2.75 8.45
N GLY A 40 6.36 3.40 7.52
CA GLY A 40 5.19 4.22 7.84
C GLY A 40 3.99 3.33 8.19
N VAL A 41 3.62 3.27 9.47
CA VAL A 41 2.39 2.57 9.91
C VAL A 41 1.21 3.53 9.82
N LEU A 42 0.37 3.37 8.79
CA LEU A 42 -0.83 4.15 8.62
C LEU A 42 -1.87 3.78 9.68
N ARG A 43 -2.30 4.77 10.46
CA ARG A 43 -3.38 4.67 11.44
C ARG A 43 -4.49 5.62 11.02
N PRO A 44 -5.77 5.24 11.19
CA PRO A 44 -6.84 6.14 10.80
C PRO A 44 -6.96 7.29 11.80
N GLU A 45 -7.41 8.43 11.29
CA GLU A 45 -7.74 9.61 12.08
C GLU A 45 -9.26 9.68 12.27
N ALA A 46 -9.68 9.75 13.54
CA ALA A 46 -11.10 9.77 13.90
C ALA A 46 -11.66 11.20 13.84
N ALA A 47 -12.76 11.37 13.10
CA ALA A 47 -13.54 12.59 13.06
C ALA A 47 -14.75 12.52 14.03
N PRO A 48 -15.27 13.67 14.52
CA PRO A 48 -16.46 13.71 15.37
C PRO A 48 -17.72 13.09 14.73
N SER A 49 -17.75 12.93 13.40
CA SER A 49 -18.81 12.27 12.64
C SER A 49 -18.84 10.74 12.84
N GLY A 50 -17.83 10.15 13.48
CA GLY A 50 -17.64 8.70 13.58
C GLY A 50 -16.90 8.10 12.38
N GLU A 51 -16.41 8.93 11.47
CA GLU A 51 -15.53 8.52 10.38
C GLU A 51 -14.11 8.32 10.89
N GLU A 52 -13.48 7.22 10.47
CA GLU A 52 -12.05 6.96 10.68
C GLU A 52 -11.35 6.94 9.32
N LEU A 53 -10.67 8.03 8.97
CA LEU A 53 -10.04 8.23 7.67
C LEU A 53 -8.60 7.72 7.68
N TYR A 54 -8.25 6.87 6.72
CA TYR A 54 -6.87 6.49 6.43
C TYR A 54 -6.31 7.45 5.38
N GLU A 55 -5.52 8.44 5.80
CA GLU A 55 -4.91 9.38 4.86
C GLU A 55 -3.98 8.66 3.88
N THR A 56 -4.12 8.98 2.61
CA THR A 56 -3.30 8.43 1.53
C THR A 56 -2.88 9.56 0.60
N PRO A 57 -1.62 9.55 0.11
CA PRO A 57 -1.20 10.48 -0.93
C PRO A 57 -1.69 10.07 -2.34
N ALA A 58 -2.37 8.93 -2.47
CA ALA A 58 -2.91 8.47 -3.74
C ALA A 58 -4.14 9.30 -4.13
N ASP A 59 -4.17 9.78 -5.38
CA ASP A 59 -5.31 10.54 -5.91
C ASP A 59 -6.47 9.63 -6.34
N GLU A 60 -6.18 8.35 -6.62
CA GLU A 60 -7.13 7.41 -7.21
C GLU A 60 -8.17 6.86 -6.22
N PHE A 61 -7.90 6.91 -4.92
CA PHE A 61 -8.77 6.34 -3.90
C PHE A 61 -8.60 7.00 -2.52
N ALA A 62 -9.63 6.87 -1.69
CA ALA A 62 -9.59 7.15 -0.26
C ALA A 62 -10.22 5.97 0.51
N LEU A 63 -9.79 5.76 1.76
CA LEU A 63 -10.34 4.71 2.64
C LEU A 63 -10.86 5.33 3.94
N SER A 64 -12.17 5.23 4.14
CA SER A 64 -12.83 5.56 5.40
C SER A 64 -13.41 4.30 6.04
N ARG A 65 -13.30 4.18 7.36
CA ARG A 65 -13.93 3.15 8.16
C ARG A 65 -15.02 3.76 9.03
N TYR A 66 -16.17 3.09 9.08
CA TYR A 66 -17.26 3.39 9.99
C TYR A 66 -17.60 2.12 10.78
N THR A 67 -17.57 2.22 12.10
CA THR A 67 -18.04 1.14 12.97
C THR A 67 -19.51 1.36 13.26
N LEU A 68 -20.36 0.44 12.81
CA LEU A 68 -21.79 0.47 13.09
C LEU A 68 -22.07 -0.39 14.34
N ALA A 69 -23.05 0.04 15.14
CA ALA A 69 -23.51 -0.66 16.34
C ALA A 69 -24.40 -1.86 15.99
#